data_AF-A0A7I7SU27-F1
#
_entry.id   AF-A0A7I7SU27-F1
#
_cell.length_a   1.000
_cell.length_b   1.000
_cell.length_c   1.000
_cell.angle_alpha   90.00
_cell.angle_beta   90.00
_cell.angle_gamma   90.00
#
_symmetry.space_group_name_H-M   'P 1'
#
loop_
_entity.id
_entity.type
_entity.pdbx_description
1 polymer ?
#
loop_
_entity_poly.entity_id
_entity_poly.type
_entity_poly.pdbx_seq_one_letter_code
_entity_poly.pdbx_strand_id
1 'polypeptide(L)'
;MSRLFEDSLVFLCRPDHPLVGCARVDVADLARDALVGFPPGFGLRSVVDEAFHSVGLEVPTQHELTLGFPEIAELVRRGVGSAIVPDSESRRMPGLHRIELAEPVLWRAYLASRPSKEIGRATARLAEIIMSSPGTVHHGDEARAG
;
A
#
# COMPACT_ATOMS: atom_id res chain seq x y z
N MET A 1 5.92 19.86 -7.62
CA MET A 1 5.35 18.51 -7.51
C MET A 1 3.86 18.65 -7.28
N SER A 2 3.04 17.88 -8.00
CA SER A 2 1.58 17.91 -7.90
C SER A 2 1.08 16.53 -7.45
N ARG A 3 0.15 16.46 -6.50
CA ARG A 3 -0.37 15.18 -5.99
C ARG A 3 -1.29 14.52 -7.00
N LEU A 4 -1.07 13.23 -7.26
CA LEU A 4 -1.87 12.42 -8.18
C LEU A 4 -2.98 11.68 -7.46
N PHE A 5 -2.60 10.91 -6.44
CA PHE A 5 -3.56 10.20 -5.61
C PHE A 5 -3.03 10.02 -4.20
N GLU A 6 -3.94 9.65 -3.31
CA GLU A 6 -3.62 9.13 -1.99
C GLU A 6 -4.52 7.92 -1.70
N ASP A 7 -4.00 6.97 -0.95
CA ASP A 7 -4.73 5.80 -0.48
C ASP A 7 -4.37 5.53 0.98
N SER A 8 -5.37 5.19 1.79
CA SER A 8 -5.18 4.85 3.19
C SER A 8 -4.64 3.43 3.30
N LEU A 9 -3.68 3.21 4.17
CA LEU A 9 -3.21 1.87 4.47
C LEU A 9 -4.07 1.21 5.53
N VAL A 10 -4.22 -0.10 5.38
CA VAL A 10 -5.04 -0.95 6.26
C VAL A 10 -4.27 -2.21 6.61
N PHE A 11 -4.57 -2.75 7.78
CA PHE A 11 -4.08 -4.06 8.18
C PHE A 11 -4.92 -5.16 7.52
N LEU A 12 -4.26 -6.07 6.83
CA LEU A 12 -4.86 -7.18 6.12
C LEU A 12 -4.38 -8.50 6.74
N CYS A 13 -5.33 -9.29 7.21
CA CYS A 13 -5.05 -10.54 7.91
C CYS A 13 -6.07 -11.62 7.53
N ARG A 14 -5.90 -12.83 8.06
CA ARG A 14 -6.90 -13.89 7.92
C ARG A 14 -8.11 -13.65 8.83
N PRO A 15 -9.28 -14.21 8.51
CA PRO A 15 -10.48 -14.10 9.36
C PRO A 15 -10.35 -14.68 10.78
N ASP A 16 -9.34 -15.53 11.04
CA ASP A 16 -9.05 -16.13 12.34
C ASP A 16 -7.97 -15.38 13.14
N HIS A 17 -7.54 -14.20 12.66
CA HIS A 17 -6.53 -13.40 13.34
C HIS A 17 -7.04 -12.84 14.68
N PRO A 18 -6.24 -12.80 15.77
CA PRO A 18 -6.69 -12.34 17.09
C PRO A 18 -7.25 -10.92 17.15
N LEU A 19 -6.80 -10.04 16.25
CA LEU A 19 -7.28 -8.66 16.16
C LEU A 19 -8.62 -8.53 15.41
N VAL A 20 -9.14 -9.62 14.83
CA VAL A 20 -10.46 -9.61 14.19
C VAL A 20 -11.53 -9.28 15.24
N GLY A 21 -12.31 -8.24 14.97
CA GLY A 21 -13.30 -7.67 15.89
C GLY A 21 -12.89 -6.33 16.50
N CYS A 22 -11.60 -5.95 16.42
CA CYS A 22 -11.17 -4.59 16.69
C CYS A 22 -11.69 -3.65 15.59
N ALA A 23 -12.25 -2.51 15.97
CA ALA A 23 -12.69 -1.51 15.00
C ALA A 23 -11.49 -0.87 14.26
N ARG A 24 -10.39 -0.66 14.99
CA ARG A 24 -9.11 -0.14 14.52
C ARG A 24 -7.96 -0.78 15.31
N VAL A 25 -6.77 -0.79 14.72
CA VAL A 25 -5.54 -1.31 15.35
C VAL A 25 -4.43 -0.26 15.29
N ASP A 26 -3.64 -0.13 16.35
CA ASP A 26 -2.44 0.69 16.33
C ASP A 26 -1.31 -0.08 15.62
N VAL A 27 -0.38 0.63 14.96
CA VAL A 27 0.81 -0.03 14.39
C VAL A 27 1.66 -0.69 15.48
N ALA A 28 1.61 -0.18 16.71
CA ALA A 28 2.26 -0.80 17.86
C ALA A 28 1.66 -2.17 18.23
N ASP A 29 0.36 -2.39 17.99
CA ASP A 29 -0.29 -3.69 18.21
C ASP A 29 0.24 -4.75 17.23
N LEU A 30 0.69 -4.31 16.06
CA LEU A 30 1.23 -5.15 14.98
C LEU A 30 2.71 -5.48 15.17
N ALA A 31 3.37 -4.97 16.23
CA ALA A 31 4.80 -5.20 16.46
C ALA A 31 5.17 -6.68 16.64
N ARG A 32 4.17 -7.52 16.99
CA ARG A 32 4.33 -8.97 17.15
C ARG A 32 3.86 -9.78 15.95
N ASP A 33 3.28 -9.13 14.95
CA ASP A 33 2.82 -9.77 13.73
C ASP A 33 3.99 -10.12 12.80
N ALA A 34 3.90 -11.27 12.14
CA ALA A 34 4.78 -11.60 11.03
C ALA A 34 4.28 -10.89 9.77
N LEU A 35 4.88 -9.75 9.41
CA LEU A 35 4.44 -9.01 8.23
C LEU A 35 5.06 -9.55 6.94
N VAL A 36 4.21 -9.73 5.94
CA VAL A 36 4.56 -9.92 4.54
C VAL A 36 4.47 -8.57 3.84
N GLY A 37 5.48 -8.20 3.06
CA GLY A 37 5.49 -6.90 2.38
C GLY A 37 6.53 -6.78 1.28
N PHE A 38 6.80 -5.54 0.87
CA PHE A 38 7.82 -5.24 -0.12
C PHE A 38 9.19 -5.02 0.53
N PRO A 39 10.29 -5.28 -0.19
CA PRO A 39 11.64 -5.02 0.31
C PRO A 39 11.92 -3.51 0.42
N PRO A 40 12.98 -3.11 1.16
CA PRO A 40 13.42 -1.72 1.25
C PRO A 40 13.65 -1.09 -0.13
N GLY A 41 13.37 0.22 -0.25
CA GLY A 41 13.44 0.97 -1.50
C GLY A 41 12.12 1.02 -2.30
N PHE A 42 11.12 0.23 -1.91
CA PHE A 42 9.76 0.37 -2.46
C PHE A 42 9.02 1.51 -1.78
N GLY A 43 8.22 2.25 -2.56
CA GLY A 43 7.48 3.42 -2.05
C GLY A 43 6.51 3.08 -0.92
N LEU A 44 5.77 1.98 -1.05
CA LEU A 44 4.88 1.51 0.02
C LEU A 44 5.68 1.08 1.26
N ARG A 45 6.79 0.37 1.07
CA ARG A 45 7.65 -0.08 2.18
C ARG A 45 8.15 1.11 3.01
N SER A 46 8.60 2.17 2.35
CA SER A 46 9.09 3.38 3.04
C SER A 46 8.01 4.03 3.93
N VAL A 47 6.75 4.03 3.47
CA VAL A 47 5.61 4.57 4.25
C VAL A 47 5.27 3.68 5.45
N VAL A 48 5.34 2.36 5.30
CA VAL A 48 5.15 1.43 6.42
C VAL A 48 6.28 1.57 7.43
N ASP A 49 7.54 1.66 6.97
CA ASP A 49 8.70 1.89 7.85
C ASP A 49 8.54 3.16 8.68
N GLU A 50 8.14 4.27 8.04
CA GLU A 50 7.90 5.54 8.74
C GLU A 50 6.79 5.42 9.79
N ALA A 51 5.71 4.68 9.50
CA ALA A 51 4.62 4.49 10.45
C ALA A 51 5.09 3.78 11.73
N PHE A 52 5.87 2.70 11.61
CA PHE A 52 6.44 2.00 12.78
C PHE A 52 7.51 2.85 13.48
N HIS A 53 8.37 3.53 12.71
CA HIS A 53 9.42 4.37 13.27
C HIS A 53 8.84 5.54 14.08
N SER A 54 7.69 6.09 13.68
CA SER A 54 7.01 7.18 14.40
C SER A 54 6.62 6.82 15.84
N VAL A 55 6.44 5.53 16.14
CA VAL A 55 6.16 5.01 17.49
C VAL A 55 7.37 4.32 18.12
N GLY A 56 8.57 4.50 17.55
CA GLY A 56 9.83 3.95 18.07
C GLY A 56 10.00 2.45 17.82
N LEU A 57 9.35 1.90 16.81
CA LEU A 57 9.40 0.48 16.44
C LEU A 57 10.03 0.29 15.05
N GLU A 58 10.56 -0.91 14.83
CA GLU A 58 10.93 -1.38 13.50
C GLU A 58 9.81 -2.27 12.96
N VAL A 59 9.60 -2.25 11.64
CA VAL A 59 8.58 -3.09 11.00
C VAL A 59 8.97 -4.57 11.14
N PRO A 60 8.10 -5.44 11.67
CA PRO A 60 8.39 -6.86 11.80
C PRO A 60 8.19 -7.62 10.47
N THR A 61 8.78 -7.14 9.38
CA THR A 61 8.71 -7.80 8.07
C THR A 61 9.54 -9.08 8.06
N GLN A 62 8.88 -10.23 7.97
CA GLN A 62 9.54 -11.54 7.91
C GLN A 62 9.66 -12.09 6.50
N HIS A 63 8.76 -11.66 5.60
CA HIS A 63 8.73 -12.14 4.22
C HIS A 63 8.61 -10.97 3.25
N GLU A 64 9.57 -10.87 2.34
CA GLU A 64 9.63 -9.81 1.34
C GLU A 64 9.36 -10.39 -0.06
N LEU A 65 8.55 -9.68 -0.83
CA LEU A 65 8.21 -10.04 -2.20
C LEU A 65 8.40 -8.84 -3.12
N THR A 66 8.94 -9.08 -4.31
CA THR A 66 8.99 -8.08 -5.40
C THR A 66 7.81 -8.20 -6.37
N LEU A 67 6.88 -9.15 -6.11
CA LEU A 67 5.65 -9.36 -6.86
C LEU A 67 4.52 -8.47 -6.32
N GLY A 68 3.36 -8.48 -6.98
CA GLY A 68 2.27 -7.57 -6.67
C GLY A 68 1.46 -7.89 -5.42
N PHE A 69 0.41 -7.09 -5.23
CA PHE A 69 -0.57 -7.25 -4.17
C PHE A 69 -1.32 -8.60 -4.18
N PRO A 70 -1.68 -9.20 -5.33
CA PRO A 70 -2.29 -10.53 -5.37
C PRO A 70 -1.42 -11.63 -4.74
N GLU A 71 -0.10 -11.56 -4.91
CA GLU A 71 0.84 -12.52 -4.35
C GLU A 71 1.01 -12.33 -2.84
N ILE A 72 1.06 -11.08 -2.36
CA ILE A 72 0.99 -10.78 -0.92
C ILE A 72 -0.28 -11.39 -0.32
N ALA A 73 -1.44 -11.16 -0.96
CA ALA A 73 -2.71 -11.69 -0.50
C ALA A 73 -2.71 -13.23 -0.43
N GLU A 74 -2.07 -13.91 -1.37
CA GLU A 74 -1.96 -15.36 -1.36
C GLU A 74 -1.11 -15.88 -0.19
N LEU A 75 -0.02 -15.19 0.17
CA LEU A 75 0.76 -15.54 1.35
C LEU A 75 -0.04 -15.33 2.64
N VAL A 76 -0.81 -14.23 2.72
CA VAL A 76 -1.69 -13.97 3.87
C VAL A 76 -2.75 -15.07 3.99
N ARG A 77 -3.43 -15.46 2.89
CA ARG A 77 -4.41 -16.57 2.90
C ARG A 77 -3.80 -17.87 3.40
N ARG A 78 -2.55 -18.16 3.00
CA ARG A 78 -1.81 -19.35 3.42
C ARG A 78 -1.32 -19.30 4.87
N GLY A 79 -1.50 -18.18 5.57
CA GLY A 79 -1.09 -18.02 6.97
C GLY A 79 0.40 -17.81 7.16
N VAL A 80 1.11 -17.38 6.11
CA VAL A 80 2.55 -17.04 6.19
C VAL A 80 2.75 -15.78 7.04
N GLY A 81 1.76 -14.91 7.10
CA GLY A 81 1.78 -13.70 7.90
C GLY A 81 0.57 -12.81 7.61
N SER A 82 0.63 -11.59 8.11
CA SER A 82 -0.32 -10.50 7.83
C SER A 82 0.35 -9.44 6.95
N ALA A 83 -0.39 -8.44 6.46
CA ALA A 83 0.17 -7.40 5.61
C ALA A 83 -0.41 -6.02 5.93
N ILE A 84 0.32 -4.96 5.57
CA ILE A 84 -0.22 -3.60 5.50
C ILE A 84 -0.24 -3.21 4.02
N VAL A 85 -1.43 -2.93 3.51
CA VAL A 85 -1.66 -2.68 2.07
C VAL A 85 -2.56 -1.45 1.88
N PRO A 86 -2.57 -0.85 0.67
CA PRO A 86 -3.54 0.19 0.35
C PRO A 86 -4.98 -0.36 0.43
N ASP A 87 -5.91 0.43 0.97
CA ASP A 87 -7.30 0.02 1.15
C ASP A 87 -7.96 -0.30 -0.20
N SER A 88 -7.66 0.47 -1.25
CA SER A 88 -8.19 0.16 -2.59
C SER A 88 -7.80 -1.23 -3.08
N GLU A 89 -6.57 -1.68 -2.81
CA GLU A 89 -6.07 -3.01 -3.16
C GLU A 89 -6.67 -4.09 -2.27
N SER A 90 -6.79 -3.84 -0.97
CA SER A 90 -7.40 -4.78 -0.02
C SER A 90 -8.83 -5.18 -0.39
N ARG A 91 -9.61 -4.25 -0.96
CA ARG A 91 -11.01 -4.47 -1.38
C ARG A 91 -11.11 -5.46 -2.54
N ARG A 92 -10.00 -5.71 -3.25
CA ARG A 92 -9.90 -6.65 -4.37
C ARG A 92 -9.40 -8.04 -3.92
N MET A 93 -9.21 -8.25 -2.61
CA MET A 93 -8.67 -9.47 -2.01
C MET A 93 -9.73 -10.19 -1.17
N PRO A 94 -10.70 -10.89 -1.80
CA PRO A 94 -11.75 -11.58 -1.06
C PRO A 94 -11.17 -12.69 -0.16
N GLY A 95 -11.88 -12.98 0.93
CA GLY A 95 -11.51 -14.04 1.88
C GLY A 95 -10.47 -13.61 2.93
N LEU A 96 -10.02 -12.36 2.90
CA LEU A 96 -9.17 -11.76 3.94
C LEU A 96 -9.95 -10.70 4.72
N HIS A 97 -9.52 -10.46 5.95
CA HIS A 97 -10.11 -9.47 6.83
C HIS A 97 -9.28 -8.19 6.81
N ARG A 98 -9.96 -7.04 6.70
CA ARG A 98 -9.38 -5.71 6.70
C ARG A 98 -9.72 -4.99 7.99
N ILE A 99 -8.71 -4.39 8.61
CA ILE A 99 -8.86 -3.55 9.80
C ILE A 99 -8.19 -2.20 9.53
N GLU A 100 -8.89 -1.11 9.85
CA GLU A 100 -8.33 0.25 9.74
C GLU A 100 -7.19 0.46 10.75
N LEU A 101 -6.15 1.19 10.35
CA LEU A 101 -5.14 1.67 11.30
C LEU A 101 -5.73 2.82 12.15
N ALA A 102 -5.43 2.84 13.44
CA ALA A 102 -5.94 3.82 14.38
C ALA A 102 -5.49 5.24 14.02
N GLU A 103 -4.19 5.41 13.78
CA GLU A 103 -3.63 6.59 13.13
C GLU A 103 -3.58 6.35 11.61
N PRO A 104 -4.24 7.19 10.79
CA PRO A 104 -4.27 7.00 9.35
C PRO A 104 -2.89 7.13 8.70
N VAL A 105 -2.41 6.04 8.10
CA VAL A 105 -1.19 6.04 7.29
C VAL A 105 -1.58 6.19 5.82
N LEU A 106 -1.04 7.20 5.14
CA LEU A 106 -1.42 7.56 3.77
C LEU A 106 -0.28 7.29 2.79
N TRP A 107 -0.53 6.44 1.79
CA TRP A 107 0.37 6.26 0.66
C TRP A 107 0.00 7.23 -0.45
N ARG A 108 0.96 8.08 -0.86
CA ARG A 108 0.72 9.19 -1.79
C ARG A 108 1.63 9.11 -3.00
N ALA A 109 1.05 9.31 -4.18
CA ALA A 109 1.82 9.46 -5.41
C ALA A 109 1.79 10.90 -5.91
N TYR A 110 2.90 11.35 -6.46
CA TYR A 110 3.08 12.71 -6.97
C TYR A 110 3.65 12.68 -8.39
N LEU A 111 3.21 13.64 -9.20
CA LEU A 111 3.87 13.99 -10.45
C LEU A 111 5.03 14.95 -10.15
N ALA A 112 6.24 14.50 -10.45
CA ALA A 112 7.45 15.30 -10.38
C ALA A 112 7.88 15.73 -11.79
N SER A 113 8.18 17.02 -11.94
CA SER A 113 8.68 17.60 -13.18
C SER A 113 9.55 18.81 -12.87
N ARG A 114 10.38 19.22 -13.85
CA ARG A 114 11.11 20.49 -13.81
C ARG A 114 10.13 21.67 -13.72
N PRO A 115 10.54 22.86 -13.24
CA PRO A 115 9.66 24.02 -13.17
C PRO A 115 8.97 24.32 -14.51
N SER A 116 7.69 24.68 -14.49
CA SER A 116 6.82 24.81 -15.69
C SER A 116 7.38 25.70 -16.80
N LYS A 117 8.19 26.71 -16.45
CA LYS A 117 8.86 27.62 -17.41
C LYS A 117 9.86 26.92 -18.33
N GLU A 118 10.30 25.71 -17.98
CA GLU A 118 11.29 24.92 -18.72
C GLU A 118 10.71 23.64 -19.35
N ILE A 119 9.39 23.45 -19.26
CA ILE A 119 8.72 22.27 -19.79
C ILE A 119 8.24 22.52 -21.23
N GLY A 120 8.58 21.63 -22.16
CA GLY A 120 8.07 21.68 -23.53
C GLY A 120 6.55 21.42 -23.61
N ARG A 121 5.91 21.90 -24.68
CA ARG A 121 4.44 21.81 -24.86
C ARG A 121 3.88 20.38 -24.72
N ALA A 122 4.60 19.37 -25.21
CA ALA A 122 4.17 17.98 -25.12
C ALA A 122 4.16 17.45 -23.67
N THR A 123 5.21 17.74 -22.89
CA THR A 123 5.28 17.33 -21.47
C THR A 123 4.25 18.08 -20.61
N ALA A 124 3.98 19.36 -20.92
CA ALA A 124 2.91 20.11 -20.26
C ALA A 124 1.53 19.48 -20.53
N ARG A 125 1.23 19.12 -21.78
CA ARG A 125 0.00 18.40 -22.14
C ARG A 125 -0.09 17.03 -21.48
N LEU A 126 1.00 16.27 -21.43
CA LEU A 126 1.02 14.99 -20.73
C LEU A 126 0.74 15.16 -19.22
N ALA A 127 1.33 16.17 -18.59
CA ALA A 127 1.07 16.47 -17.18
C ALA A 127 -0.41 16.79 -16.95
N GLU A 128 -1.03 17.61 -17.81
CA GLU A 128 -2.47 17.90 -17.73
C GLU A 128 -3.33 16.64 -17.86
N ILE A 129 -2.99 15.74 -18.79
CA ILE A 129 -3.72 14.46 -18.98
C ILE A 129 -3.60 13.59 -17.73
N ILE A 130 -2.38 13.42 -17.20
CA ILE A 130 -2.12 12.62 -16.00
C ILE A 130 -2.88 13.21 -14.80
N MET A 131 -2.86 14.53 -14.62
CA MET A 131 -3.52 15.21 -13.51
C MET A 131 -5.06 15.21 -13.62
N SER A 132 -5.59 15.06 -14.84
CA SER A 132 -7.04 15.00 -15.10
C SER A 132 -7.59 13.56 -15.05
N SER A 133 -6.70 12.57 -14.92
CA SER A 133 -7.10 11.17 -14.74
C SER A 133 -7.58 10.95 -13.31
N PRO A 134 -8.67 10.20 -13.07
CA PRO A 134 -9.08 9.85 -11.72
C PRO A 134 -7.90 9.21 -10.98
N GLY A 135 -7.64 9.64 -9.75
CA GLY A 135 -6.58 9.09 -8.89
C GLY A 135 -6.79 7.63 -8.45
N THR A 136 -7.69 6.91 -9.11
CA THR A 136 -7.93 5.49 -8.84
C THR A 136 -6.82 4.67 -9.48
N VAL A 137 -6.07 3.93 -8.67
CA VAL A 137 -5.11 2.94 -9.16
C VAL A 137 -5.91 1.80 -9.80
N HIS A 138 -6.16 1.90 -11.11
CA HIS A 138 -6.61 0.77 -11.92
C HIS A 138 -5.37 0.03 -12.40
N HIS A 139 -5.02 -1.07 -11.74
CA HIS A 139 -4.04 -1.99 -12.31
C HIS A 139 -4.68 -2.66 -13.54
N GLY A 140 -4.04 -2.51 -14.70
CA GLY A 140 -4.49 -3.13 -15.95
C GLY A 140 -4.51 -4.65 -15.80
N ASP A 141 -5.69 -5.25 -16.03
CA ASP A 141 -5.77 -6.64 -16.41
C ASP A 141 -5.06 -6.79 -17.76
N GLU A 142 -3.91 -7.46 -17.78
CA GLU A 142 -3.44 -8.28 -18.91
C GLU A 142 -2.15 -9.01 -18.55
N ALA A 143 -2.22 -10.34 -18.38
CA ALA A 143 -1.61 -11.28 -19.33
C ALA A 143 -1.72 -12.76 -18.89
N ARG A 144 -2.57 -13.48 -19.64
CA ARG A 144 -2.38 -14.85 -20.14
C ARG A 144 -2.49 -16.01 -19.13
N ALA A 145 -3.71 -16.51 -18.98
CA ALA A 145 -3.90 -17.95 -18.91
C ALA A 145 -3.43 -18.58 -20.22
N GLY A 146 -2.35 -19.37 -20.13
CA GLY A 146 -2.03 -20.40 -21.11
C GLY A 146 -2.94 -21.61 -20.94
#